data_AF-A0A9Q0HLH1-F1
#
_entry.id   AF-A0A9Q0HLH1-F1
#
_cell.length_a   1.000
_cell.length_b   1.000
_cell.length_c   1.000
_cell.angle_alpha   90.00
_cell.angle_beta   90.00
_cell.angle_gamma   90.00
#
_symmetry.space_group_name_H-M   'P 1'
#
loop_
_entity.id
_entity.type
_entity.pdbx_description
1 polymer ?
#
loop_
_entity_poly.entity_id
_entity_poly.type
_entity_poly.pdbx_seq_one_letter_code
_entity_poly.pdbx_strand_id
1 'polypeptide(L)'
;MAWRSLLSRSTITSARSFQTSSPAASLFSSPPLSAPRLPQLASSFSSLSRPLGALGALQSLVPAQSLKLPQQALHMPVPLTACHQLSQAASCKMMRRQLTTVADKVADKRNIRDYKRRLLAAKYELRRNLYKTLWQDPNLPYELREKYRHKLSRLPRNSSFTRVRNRCIYSGRPRSVYKLFRSSRIVFRSLASEGALMGVKKASW
;
A
#
# COMPACT_ATOMS: atom_id res chain seq x y z
N MET A 1 69.58 17.89 -4.35
CA MET A 1 69.84 19.34 -4.31
C MET A 1 68.48 20.05 -4.40
N ALA A 2 67.63 20.03 -3.37
CA ALA A 2 67.62 20.92 -2.19
C ALA A 2 67.57 22.40 -2.65
N TRP A 3 66.63 23.28 -2.29
CA TRP A 3 66.17 23.79 -0.97
C TRP A 3 64.82 24.55 -1.18
N ARG A 4 63.77 24.40 -0.34
CA ARG A 4 63.37 25.31 0.78
C ARG A 4 63.31 26.81 0.38
N SER A 5 62.25 27.59 0.56
CA SER A 5 61.51 27.95 1.80
C SER A 5 60.22 28.73 1.41
N LEU A 6 59.02 28.55 2.01
CA LEU A 6 58.51 29.00 3.33
C LEU A 6 58.57 30.52 3.60
N LEU A 7 57.44 31.23 3.42
CA LEU A 7 56.96 32.37 4.22
C LEU A 7 55.41 32.42 4.08
N SER A 8 54.66 31.92 5.06
CA SER A 8 54.15 32.65 6.24
C SER A 8 53.20 33.81 5.90
N ARG A 9 51.90 33.57 6.09
CA ARG A 9 50.93 34.64 6.37
C ARG A 9 49.85 34.12 7.31
N SER A 10 50.21 34.02 8.58
CA SER A 10 49.26 34.06 9.68
C SER A 10 48.87 35.53 9.93
N THR A 11 47.59 35.84 10.06
CA THR A 11 47.01 36.43 11.29
C THR A 11 45.52 36.78 11.15
N ILE A 12 44.78 36.30 12.15
CA ILE A 12 43.63 36.91 12.83
C ILE A 12 42.29 36.90 12.10
N THR A 13 41.42 35.97 12.50
CA THR A 13 39.98 36.24 12.57
C THR A 13 39.45 35.69 13.90
N SER A 14 38.89 36.62 14.67
CA SER A 14 38.47 36.49 16.06
C SER A 14 37.43 35.40 16.29
N ALA A 15 37.67 34.52 17.26
CA ALA A 15 36.70 33.57 17.77
C ALA A 15 35.68 34.32 18.64
N ARG A 16 34.43 34.44 18.17
CA ARG A 16 33.32 34.96 18.96
C ARG A 16 32.70 33.83 19.76
N SER A 17 33.06 33.75 21.04
CA SER A 17 32.42 32.90 22.04
C SER A 17 30.99 33.41 22.30
N PHE A 18 29.99 32.67 21.82
CA PHE A 18 28.62 32.84 22.31
C PHE A 18 28.43 31.96 23.53
N GLN A 19 28.62 32.56 24.71
CA GLN A 19 28.01 32.08 25.94
C GLN A 19 26.50 32.22 25.79
N THR A 20 25.77 31.11 25.65
CA THR A 20 24.34 31.11 25.93
C THR A 20 24.16 30.74 27.39
N SER A 21 24.05 31.78 28.22
CA SER A 21 23.47 31.70 29.54
C SER A 21 22.06 31.11 29.44
N SER A 22 21.78 30.08 30.23
CA SER A 22 20.42 29.62 30.52
C SER A 22 19.66 30.73 31.25
N PRO A 23 18.48 31.17 30.78
CA PRO A 23 17.53 31.85 31.65
C PRO A 23 16.53 30.84 32.22
N ALA A 24 16.32 31.00 33.52
CA ALA A 24 15.41 30.26 34.36
C ALA A 24 13.96 30.27 33.85
N ALA A 25 13.25 29.21 34.24
CA ALA A 25 11.82 29.04 34.10
C ALA A 25 11.04 30.28 34.54
N SER A 26 10.21 30.82 33.66
CA SER A 26 9.13 31.74 34.01
C SER A 26 7.79 31.08 33.69
N LEU A 27 7.15 30.68 34.79
CA LEU A 27 5.73 30.58 35.06
C LEU A 27 4.82 31.18 33.97
N PHE A 28 4.25 30.33 33.12
CA PHE A 28 2.94 30.60 32.56
C PHE A 28 1.91 29.87 33.42
N SER A 29 1.10 30.68 34.07
CA SER A 29 -0.02 30.32 34.92
C SER A 29 -1.02 29.42 34.19
N SER A 30 -1.37 28.31 34.84
CA SER A 30 -2.52 27.48 34.46
C SER A 30 -3.81 28.30 34.50
N PRO A 31 -4.71 28.20 33.52
CA PRO A 31 -6.03 28.81 33.62
C PRO A 31 -6.87 28.11 34.72
N PRO A 32 -7.74 28.84 35.43
CA PRO A 32 -8.52 28.30 36.54
C PRO A 32 -9.56 27.26 36.09
N LEU A 33 -9.69 26.25 36.94
CA LEU A 33 -10.72 25.21 36.92
C LEU A 33 -12.11 25.82 37.12
N SER A 34 -12.95 25.81 36.09
CA SER A 34 -14.41 25.89 36.26
C SER A 34 -15.15 25.41 35.01
N ALA A 35 -15.06 24.10 34.73
CA ALA A 35 -16.04 23.43 33.89
C ALA A 35 -17.22 22.97 34.77
N PRO A 36 -18.49 23.25 34.43
CA PRO A 36 -19.63 22.72 35.16
C PRO A 36 -19.71 21.19 35.03
N ARG A 37 -19.99 20.51 36.15
CA ARG A 37 -20.18 19.05 36.24
C ARG A 37 -21.28 18.60 35.28
N LEU A 38 -20.94 17.78 34.29
CA LEU A 38 -21.91 16.88 33.66
C LEU A 38 -22.16 15.70 34.62
N PRO A 39 -23.42 15.33 34.90
CA PRO A 39 -23.73 14.22 35.78
C PRO A 39 -23.34 12.88 35.13
N GLN A 40 -22.62 12.04 35.88
CA GLN A 40 -22.33 10.66 35.48
C GLN A 40 -23.48 9.73 35.89
N LEU A 41 -24.14 9.20 34.85
CA LEU A 41 -24.71 7.86 34.66
C LEU A 41 -25.16 7.04 35.87
N ALA A 42 -26.44 6.68 35.89
CA ALA A 42 -26.93 5.44 36.50
C ALA A 42 -27.20 4.42 35.39
N SER A 43 -26.27 3.51 35.16
CA SER A 43 -26.55 2.22 34.53
C SER A 43 -25.88 1.13 35.36
N SER A 44 -26.67 0.53 36.23
CA SER A 44 -26.35 -0.65 37.02
C SER A 44 -26.09 -1.84 36.09
N PHE A 45 -24.83 -2.20 35.90
CA PHE A 45 -24.46 -3.54 35.46
C PHE A 45 -24.06 -4.35 36.68
N SER A 46 -25.04 -5.03 37.26
CA SER A 46 -24.82 -6.07 38.26
C SER A 46 -24.21 -7.30 37.58
N SER A 47 -23.08 -7.71 38.15
CA SER A 47 -22.40 -8.99 37.92
C SER A 47 -23.32 -10.17 38.22
N LEU A 48 -23.54 -11.05 37.25
CA LEU A 48 -24.00 -12.41 37.50
C LEU A 48 -23.17 -13.38 36.66
N SER A 49 -22.17 -13.95 37.33
CA SER A 49 -21.52 -15.21 37.01
C SER A 49 -22.50 -16.36 37.21
N ARG A 50 -22.58 -17.32 36.27
CA ARG A 50 -22.90 -18.76 36.50
C ARG A 50 -22.94 -19.61 35.22
N PRO A 51 -22.89 -20.96 35.29
CA PRO A 51 -21.71 -21.72 34.90
C PRO A 51 -21.96 -22.80 33.83
N LEU A 52 -20.89 -23.51 33.49
CA LEU A 52 -20.84 -24.73 32.68
C LEU A 52 -21.72 -25.87 33.24
N GLY A 53 -22.45 -26.52 32.32
CA GLY A 53 -22.74 -27.95 32.35
C GLY A 53 -24.17 -28.35 32.73
N ALA A 54 -24.91 -28.93 31.78
CA ALA A 54 -25.51 -30.27 31.89
C ALA A 54 -26.56 -30.54 30.79
N LEU A 55 -26.32 -31.61 30.04
CA LEU A 55 -27.26 -32.64 29.60
C LEU A 55 -28.47 -32.25 28.71
N GLY A 56 -28.53 -32.89 27.54
CA GLY A 56 -29.75 -32.91 26.74
C GLY A 56 -29.55 -33.53 25.35
N ALA A 57 -29.29 -34.83 25.30
CA ALA A 57 -29.37 -35.60 24.07
C ALA A 57 -30.82 -35.65 23.58
N LEU A 58 -31.07 -35.24 22.33
CA LEU A 58 -32.15 -35.82 21.52
C LEU A 58 -31.66 -35.98 20.09
N GLN A 59 -31.54 -37.24 19.70
CA GLN A 59 -31.43 -37.73 18.34
C GLN A 59 -32.67 -37.34 17.55
N SER A 60 -32.50 -36.79 16.36
CA SER A 60 -33.40 -37.09 15.25
C SER A 60 -32.57 -37.23 13.98
N LEU A 61 -32.61 -38.46 13.48
CA LEU A 61 -32.14 -38.90 12.17
C LEU A 61 -32.98 -38.24 11.06
N VAL A 62 -32.55 -38.48 9.80
CA VAL A 62 -33.32 -38.50 8.53
C VAL A 62 -32.95 -37.32 7.57
N PRO A 63 -32.74 -37.55 6.25
CA PRO A 63 -31.51 -38.12 5.69
C PRO A 63 -30.97 -37.27 4.51
N ALA A 64 -29.81 -37.67 3.99
CA ALA A 64 -29.28 -37.19 2.72
C ALA A 64 -30.26 -37.51 1.57
N GLN A 65 -30.78 -36.47 0.92
CA GLN A 65 -31.40 -36.59 -0.40
C GLN A 65 -30.66 -35.72 -1.41
N SER A 66 -30.24 -36.40 -2.46
CA SER A 66 -29.51 -35.93 -3.63
C SER A 66 -30.20 -34.76 -4.33
N LEU A 67 -29.59 -33.59 -4.33
CA LEU A 67 -29.89 -32.58 -5.33
C LEU A 67 -29.14 -32.94 -6.62
N LYS A 68 -29.87 -33.60 -7.52
CA LYS A 68 -29.48 -33.87 -8.90
C LYS A 68 -29.15 -32.55 -9.60
N LEU A 69 -27.90 -32.41 -10.04
CA LEU A 69 -27.49 -31.46 -11.07
C LEU A 69 -28.25 -31.79 -12.37
N PRO A 70 -29.03 -30.87 -12.96
CA PRO A 70 -29.53 -31.07 -14.30
C PRO A 70 -28.38 -30.92 -15.30
N GLN A 71 -27.92 -32.04 -15.83
CA GLN A 71 -27.21 -32.07 -17.11
C GLN A 71 -28.20 -31.65 -18.19
N GLN A 72 -27.99 -30.48 -18.79
CA GLN A 72 -28.51 -30.17 -20.12
C GLN A 72 -27.31 -29.80 -20.99
N ALA A 73 -26.68 -30.85 -21.54
CA ALA A 73 -25.98 -30.75 -22.79
C ALA A 73 -27.03 -30.71 -23.90
N LEU A 74 -27.28 -29.53 -24.46
CA LEU A 74 -27.84 -29.42 -25.79
C LEU A 74 -26.76 -28.82 -26.69
N HIS A 75 -26.34 -29.65 -27.63
CA HIS A 75 -25.59 -29.31 -28.82
C HIS A 75 -25.99 -27.94 -29.37
N MET A 76 -25.05 -27.00 -29.37
CA MET A 76 -25.02 -25.97 -30.39
C MET A 76 -24.05 -26.47 -31.48
N PRO A 77 -24.53 -26.81 -32.68
CA PRO A 77 -23.64 -27.11 -33.79
C PRO A 77 -22.90 -25.83 -34.15
N VAL A 78 -21.60 -25.79 -33.87
CA VAL A 78 -20.70 -24.74 -34.34
C VAL A 78 -20.52 -24.97 -35.85
N PRO A 79 -21.02 -24.10 -36.74
CA PRO A 79 -20.71 -24.25 -38.16
C PRO A 79 -19.23 -23.94 -38.37
N LEU A 80 -18.45 -25.00 -38.62
CA LEU A 80 -17.05 -25.00 -39.06
C LEU A 80 -16.87 -24.42 -40.49
N THR A 81 -17.64 -23.42 -40.87
CA THR A 81 -17.59 -22.77 -42.19
C THR A 81 -17.67 -21.24 -42.11
N ALA A 82 -17.36 -20.65 -40.95
CA ALA A 82 -16.97 -19.24 -40.86
C ALA A 82 -15.43 -19.04 -40.75
N CYS A 83 -14.65 -20.10 -41.01
CA CYS A 83 -13.18 -20.06 -40.97
C CYS A 83 -12.53 -19.70 -42.32
N HIS A 84 -13.31 -19.42 -43.37
CA HIS A 84 -12.78 -19.14 -44.72
C HIS A 84 -13.05 -17.71 -45.25
N GLN A 85 -13.48 -16.78 -44.39
CA GLN A 85 -13.54 -15.33 -44.69
C GLN A 85 -12.74 -14.46 -43.71
N LEU A 86 -11.81 -15.05 -42.97
CA LEU A 86 -10.80 -14.31 -42.19
C LEU A 86 -9.38 -14.43 -42.79
N SER A 87 -9.26 -14.92 -44.03
CA SER A 87 -7.99 -15.04 -44.76
C SER A 87 -7.61 -13.82 -45.59
N GLN A 88 -8.40 -12.73 -45.60
CA GLN A 88 -7.89 -11.42 -46.02
C GLN A 88 -7.22 -10.69 -44.84
N ALA A 89 -6.32 -11.41 -44.18
CA ALA A 89 -5.32 -10.87 -43.27
C ALA A 89 -4.19 -10.20 -44.08
N ALA A 90 -4.48 -9.08 -44.75
CA ALA A 90 -3.46 -8.29 -45.44
C ALA A 90 -3.62 -6.76 -45.30
N SER A 91 -4.62 -6.24 -44.58
CA SER A 91 -4.81 -4.78 -44.39
C SER A 91 -4.90 -4.31 -42.93
N CYS A 92 -4.33 -5.05 -41.99
CA CYS A 92 -4.36 -4.64 -40.56
C CYS A 92 -2.99 -4.61 -39.86
N LYS A 93 -1.89 -4.51 -40.62
CA LYS A 93 -0.59 -4.12 -40.05
C LYS A 93 -0.53 -2.62 -39.73
N MET A 94 -1.40 -1.79 -40.32
CA MET A 94 -1.50 -0.36 -40.00
C MET A 94 -2.33 -0.07 -38.73
N MET A 95 -3.44 -0.79 -38.46
CA MET A 95 -4.20 -0.54 -37.23
C MET A 95 -3.56 -1.11 -35.97
N ARG A 96 -2.74 -2.18 -36.06
CA ARG A 96 -1.95 -2.67 -34.92
C ARG A 96 -0.76 -1.77 -34.53
N ARG A 97 -0.38 -0.82 -35.38
CA ARG A 97 0.61 0.23 -35.05
C ARG A 97 -0.01 1.46 -34.37
N GLN A 98 -1.33 1.63 -34.44
CA GLN A 98 -2.00 2.76 -33.80
C GLN A 98 -2.32 2.52 -32.31
N LEU A 99 -2.45 1.26 -31.87
CA LEU A 99 -2.59 0.97 -30.43
C LEU A 99 -1.27 0.98 -29.64
N THR A 100 -0.10 0.99 -30.31
CA THR A 100 1.22 1.02 -29.64
C THR A 100 1.88 2.40 -29.67
N THR A 101 1.21 3.45 -30.15
CA THR A 101 1.84 4.79 -30.28
C THR A 101 1.26 5.86 -29.35
N VAL A 102 0.23 5.53 -28.56
CA VAL A 102 -0.34 6.44 -27.54
C VAL A 102 -0.13 5.92 -26.11
N ALA A 103 -0.03 4.60 -25.89
CA ALA A 103 0.26 4.04 -24.55
C ALA A 103 1.73 4.22 -24.10
N ASP A 104 2.65 4.43 -25.04
CA ASP A 104 4.09 4.58 -24.76
C ASP A 104 4.56 6.03 -24.66
N LYS A 105 3.67 7.01 -24.84
CA LYS A 105 4.04 8.43 -24.77
C LYS A 105 4.06 8.91 -23.32
N VAL A 106 5.25 8.74 -22.74
CA VAL A 106 5.72 9.14 -21.41
C VAL A 106 5.19 8.26 -20.28
N ALA A 107 5.61 6.99 -20.27
CA ALA A 107 5.74 6.27 -19.01
C ALA A 107 6.73 7.05 -18.13
N ASP A 108 6.19 7.89 -17.25
CA ASP A 108 6.94 8.71 -16.31
C ASP A 108 8.09 7.88 -15.72
N LYS A 109 9.36 8.33 -15.83
CA LYS A 109 10.53 7.60 -15.31
C LYS A 109 10.33 7.14 -13.86
N ARG A 110 9.51 7.89 -13.10
CA ARG A 110 9.10 7.62 -11.72
C ARG A 110 8.10 6.46 -11.59
N ASN A 111 7.16 6.31 -12.53
CA ASN A 111 6.23 5.19 -12.61
C ASN A 111 6.97 3.90 -12.94
N ILE A 112 7.87 3.92 -13.92
CA ILE A 112 8.71 2.75 -14.26
C ILE A 112 9.52 2.30 -13.05
N ARG A 113 10.12 3.23 -12.31
CA ARG A 113 10.87 2.92 -11.09
C ARG A 113 9.98 2.33 -10.00
N ASP A 114 8.74 2.81 -9.86
CA ASP A 114 7.79 2.27 -8.89
C ASP A 114 7.28 0.88 -9.29
N TYR A 115 7.04 0.65 -10.58
CA TYR A 115 6.69 -0.65 -11.15
C TYR A 115 7.79 -1.68 -10.86
N LYS A 116 9.06 -1.36 -11.14
CA LYS A 116 10.20 -2.22 -10.79
C LYS A 116 10.26 -2.52 -9.28
N ARG A 117 9.94 -1.55 -8.41
CA ARG A 117 9.86 -1.79 -6.95
C ARG A 117 8.72 -2.74 -6.58
N ARG A 118 7.55 -2.63 -7.22
CA ARG A 118 6.40 -3.53 -6.99
C ARG A 118 6.73 -4.97 -7.35
N LEU A 119 7.36 -5.18 -8.52
CA LEU A 119 7.82 -6.51 -8.94
C LEU A 119 8.83 -7.10 -7.94
N LEU A 120 9.81 -6.31 -7.52
CA LEU A 120 10.78 -6.75 -6.51
C LEU A 120 10.11 -7.01 -5.16
N ALA A 121 9.16 -6.18 -4.74
CA ALA A 121 8.45 -6.38 -3.49
C ALA A 121 7.64 -7.69 -3.50
N ALA A 122 6.92 -7.97 -4.59
CA ALA A 122 6.20 -9.23 -4.77
C ALA A 122 7.15 -10.44 -4.73
N LYS A 123 8.30 -10.37 -5.43
CA LYS A 123 9.29 -11.45 -5.45
C LYS A 123 9.82 -11.82 -4.05
N TYR A 124 10.01 -10.84 -3.17
CA TYR A 124 10.60 -11.06 -1.84
C TYR A 124 9.60 -10.96 -0.69
N GLU A 125 8.29 -10.94 -0.96
CA GLU A 125 7.25 -10.77 0.05
C GLU A 125 7.29 -11.88 1.10
N LEU A 126 7.15 -13.13 0.64
CA LEU A 126 7.16 -14.31 1.51
C LEU A 126 8.43 -14.37 2.36
N ARG A 127 9.61 -14.21 1.72
CA ARG A 127 10.91 -14.27 2.42
C ARG A 127 11.05 -13.19 3.48
N ARG A 128 10.59 -11.96 3.21
CA ARG A 128 10.59 -10.88 4.20
C ARG A 128 9.65 -11.17 5.36
N ASN A 129 8.47 -11.69 5.09
CA ASN A 129 7.49 -12.00 6.12
C ASN A 129 8.04 -13.09 7.05
N LEU A 130 8.58 -14.18 6.49
CA LEU A 130 9.23 -15.25 7.27
C LEU A 130 10.39 -14.75 8.14
N TYR A 131 11.27 -13.90 7.60
CA TYR A 131 12.39 -13.38 8.41
C TYR A 131 11.92 -12.40 9.49
N LYS A 132 10.83 -11.67 9.24
CA LYS A 132 10.25 -10.77 10.24
C LYS A 132 9.58 -11.53 11.38
N THR A 133 8.82 -12.59 11.10
CA THR A 133 8.18 -13.40 12.13
C THR A 133 9.24 -14.03 13.03
N LEU A 134 10.22 -14.72 12.43
CA LEU A 134 11.30 -15.40 13.18
C LEU A 134 12.16 -14.45 14.01
N TRP A 135 12.33 -13.20 13.57
CA TRP A 135 13.03 -12.18 14.36
C TRP A 135 12.18 -11.67 15.54
N GLN A 136 10.86 -11.56 15.36
CA GLN A 136 9.92 -11.04 16.35
C GLN A 136 9.54 -12.07 17.42
N ASP A 137 9.70 -13.37 17.14
CA ASP A 137 9.31 -14.46 18.04
C ASP A 137 10.16 -14.48 19.32
N PRO A 138 9.59 -14.25 20.52
CA PRO A 138 10.37 -14.20 21.77
C PRO A 138 10.87 -15.57 22.25
N ASN A 139 10.24 -16.66 21.79
CA ASN A 139 10.56 -18.03 22.20
C ASN A 139 11.83 -18.58 21.53
N LEU A 140 12.31 -17.91 20.47
CA LEU A 140 13.51 -18.35 19.77
C LEU A 140 14.78 -17.92 20.51
N PRO A 141 15.84 -18.75 20.51
CA PRO A 141 17.11 -18.37 21.09
C PRO A 141 17.66 -17.14 20.36
N TYR A 142 18.37 -16.29 21.13
CA TYR A 142 18.90 -15.01 20.67
C TYR A 142 19.74 -15.13 19.39
N GLU A 143 20.65 -16.11 19.34
CA GLU A 143 21.52 -16.36 18.17
C GLU A 143 20.74 -16.55 16.86
N LEU A 144 19.61 -17.26 16.91
CA LEU A 144 18.77 -17.48 15.74
C LEU A 144 18.06 -16.19 15.32
N ARG A 145 17.56 -15.41 16.29
CA ARG A 145 16.92 -14.11 16.02
C ARG A 145 17.90 -13.17 15.31
N GLU A 146 19.11 -13.01 15.84
CA GLU A 146 20.14 -12.16 15.23
C GLU A 146 20.53 -12.62 13.81
N LYS A 147 20.61 -13.94 13.58
CA LYS A 147 20.83 -14.50 12.23
C LYS A 147 19.73 -14.08 11.25
N TYR A 148 18.46 -14.10 11.65
CA TYR A 148 17.35 -13.69 10.78
C TYR A 148 17.27 -12.17 10.61
N ARG A 149 17.62 -11.39 11.64
CA ARG A 149 17.80 -9.94 11.54
C ARG A 149 18.84 -9.57 10.50
N HIS A 150 19.99 -10.24 10.51
CA HIS A 150 21.05 -10.03 9.51
C HIS A 150 20.58 -10.40 8.10
N LYS A 151 19.90 -11.56 7.95
CA LYS A 151 19.31 -11.97 6.66
C LYS A 151 18.29 -10.96 6.15
N LEU A 152 17.46 -10.38 7.02
CA LEU A 152 16.49 -9.34 6.66
C LEU A 152 17.18 -8.06 6.16
N SER A 153 18.28 -7.67 6.80
CA SER A 153 19.11 -6.51 6.41
C SER A 153 19.79 -6.70 5.04
N ARG A 154 20.25 -7.93 4.74
CA ARG A 154 20.89 -8.27 3.46
C ARG A 154 19.97 -8.22 2.24
N LEU A 155 18.64 -8.26 2.42
CA LEU A 155 17.71 -8.21 1.29
C LEU A 155 17.76 -6.85 0.58
N PRO A 156 17.49 -6.79 -0.74
CA PRO A 156 17.49 -5.54 -1.48
C PRO A 156 16.61 -4.47 -0.82
N ARG A 157 17.09 -3.23 -0.76
CA ARG A 157 16.35 -2.11 -0.13
C ARG A 157 15.01 -1.84 -0.85
N ASN A 158 15.00 -1.97 -2.17
CA ASN A 158 13.84 -1.66 -3.03
C ASN A 158 12.72 -2.71 -3.00
N SER A 159 12.96 -3.89 -2.44
CA SER A 159 11.93 -4.91 -2.29
C SER A 159 11.10 -4.77 -1.01
N SER A 160 11.30 -3.69 -0.24
CA SER A 160 10.41 -3.36 0.88
C SER A 160 9.12 -2.69 0.38
N PHE A 161 7.97 -3.20 0.82
CA PHE A 161 6.66 -2.64 0.47
C PHE A 161 6.50 -1.17 0.89
N THR A 162 7.15 -0.75 1.99
CA THR A 162 7.13 0.64 2.48
C THR A 162 7.62 1.66 1.44
N ARG A 163 8.45 1.25 0.47
CA ARG A 163 9.00 2.14 -0.57
C ARG A 163 8.14 2.25 -1.81
N VAL A 164 7.09 1.43 -1.92
CA VAL A 164 6.13 1.49 -3.02
C VAL A 164 5.21 2.68 -2.79
N ARG A 165 4.94 3.49 -3.82
CA ARG A 165 3.97 4.59 -3.75
C ARG A 165 2.83 4.39 -4.73
N ASN A 166 1.61 4.72 -4.32
CA ASN A 166 0.47 4.75 -5.22
C ASN A 166 0.56 5.99 -6.10
N ARG A 167 0.86 5.80 -7.39
CA ARG A 167 0.93 6.85 -8.40
C ARG A 167 -0.28 6.77 -9.32
N CYS A 168 -0.61 7.90 -9.95
CA CYS A 168 -1.57 7.93 -11.04
C CYS A 168 -1.04 7.13 -12.24
N ILE A 169 -1.89 6.28 -12.84
CA ILE A 169 -1.55 5.51 -14.04
C ILE A 169 -1.36 6.44 -15.24
N TYR A 170 -2.29 7.39 -15.43
CA TYR A 170 -2.30 8.31 -16.57
C TYR A 170 -1.20 9.38 -16.49
N SER A 171 -1.04 10.03 -15.34
CA SER A 171 -0.20 11.23 -15.20
C SER A 171 1.04 11.06 -14.33
N GLY A 172 1.24 9.89 -13.70
CA GLY A 172 2.38 9.63 -12.79
C GLY A 172 2.43 10.46 -11.50
N ARG A 173 1.42 11.31 -11.27
CA ARG A 173 1.31 12.15 -10.06
C ARG A 173 1.35 11.30 -8.78
N PRO A 174 2.23 11.61 -7.82
CA PRO A 174 2.42 10.80 -6.61
C PRO A 174 1.43 11.07 -5.48
N ARG A 175 0.63 12.14 -5.57
CA ARG A 175 -0.25 12.62 -4.48
C ARG A 175 -1.68 12.75 -4.97
N SER A 176 -2.62 12.71 -4.03
CA SER A 176 -4.07 12.84 -4.28
C SER A 176 -4.53 11.85 -5.36
N VAL A 177 -4.19 10.58 -5.17
CA VAL A 177 -4.56 9.47 -6.06
C VAL A 177 -5.67 8.69 -5.37
N TYR A 178 -6.81 8.54 -6.03
CA TYR A 178 -7.89 7.71 -5.53
C TYR A 178 -7.49 6.23 -5.65
N LYS A 179 -7.56 5.46 -4.56
CA LYS A 179 -7.08 4.07 -4.53
C LYS A 179 -7.90 3.15 -5.44
N LEU A 180 -9.21 3.39 -5.54
CA LEU A 180 -10.15 2.64 -6.37
C LEU A 180 -9.85 2.84 -7.87
N PHE A 181 -9.85 4.09 -8.32
CA PHE A 181 -9.69 4.43 -9.75
C PHE A 181 -8.24 4.49 -10.23
N ARG A 182 -7.27 4.49 -9.31
CA ARG A 182 -5.81 4.63 -9.60
C ARG A 182 -5.47 5.86 -10.45
N SER A 183 -6.32 6.88 -10.40
CA SER A 183 -6.17 8.15 -11.10
C SER A 183 -5.93 9.31 -10.10
N SER A 184 -5.21 10.33 -10.55
CA SER A 184 -5.04 11.57 -9.78
C SER A 184 -6.33 12.37 -9.76
N ARG A 185 -6.52 13.24 -8.76
CA ARG A 185 -7.68 14.14 -8.68
C ARG A 185 -7.98 14.95 -9.95
N ILE A 186 -6.95 15.31 -10.73
CA ILE A 186 -7.10 16.13 -11.95
C ILE A 186 -7.73 15.28 -13.04
N VAL A 187 -7.07 14.17 -13.36
CA VAL A 187 -7.55 13.20 -14.36
C VAL A 187 -8.92 12.64 -13.96
N PHE A 188 -9.13 12.34 -12.67
CA PHE A 188 -10.41 11.88 -12.16
C PHE A 188 -11.54 12.88 -12.44
N ARG A 189 -11.29 14.19 -12.23
CA ARG A 189 -12.28 15.23 -12.52
C ARG A 189 -12.56 15.36 -14.02
N SER A 190 -11.52 15.32 -14.87
CA SER A 190 -11.69 15.32 -16.32
C SER A 190 -12.55 14.14 -16.78
N LEU A 191 -12.20 12.92 -16.36
CA LEU A 191 -12.95 11.70 -16.69
C LEU A 191 -14.38 11.71 -16.15
N ALA A 192 -14.61 12.28 -14.97
CA ALA A 192 -15.96 12.43 -14.40
C ALA A 192 -16.80 13.43 -15.20
N SER A 193 -16.23 14.57 -15.60
CA SER A 193 -16.91 15.57 -16.43
C SER A 193 -17.20 15.06 -17.84
N GLU A 194 -16.31 14.24 -18.39
CA GLU A 194 -16.51 13.56 -19.68
C GLU A 194 -17.55 12.44 -19.62
N GLY A 195 -18.00 12.03 -18.42
CA GLY A 195 -18.93 10.92 -18.24
C GLY A 195 -18.32 9.53 -18.44
N ALA A 196 -16.99 9.42 -18.53
CA ALA A 196 -16.27 8.15 -18.71
C ALA A 196 -16.31 7.25 -17.46
N LEU A 197 -16.63 7.81 -16.29
CA LEU A 197 -16.71 7.09 -15.02
C LEU A 197 -18.16 6.69 -14.72
N MET A 198 -18.42 5.38 -14.71
CA MET A 198 -19.74 4.83 -14.37
C MET A 198 -20.14 5.16 -12.94
N GLY A 199 -21.36 5.68 -12.77
CA GLY A 199 -21.96 5.97 -11.45
C GLY A 199 -21.40 7.20 -10.72
N VAL A 200 -20.52 7.98 -11.35
CA VAL A 200 -20.01 9.23 -10.77
C VAL A 200 -20.86 10.39 -11.27
N LYS A 201 -21.59 11.05 -10.35
CA LYS A 201 -22.35 12.27 -10.62
C LYS A 201 -21.89 13.40 -9.72
N LYS A 202 -22.07 14.65 -10.16
CA LYS A 202 -21.93 15.81 -9.28
C LYS A 202 -22.98 15.68 -8.19
N ALA A 203 -22.55 15.78 -6.94
CA ALA A 203 -23.46 15.76 -5.81
C ALA A 203 -24.19 17.10 -5.73
N SER A 204 -25.51 17.04 -5.56
CA SER A 204 -26.39 18.16 -5.27
C SER A 204 -27.10 17.81 -3.96
N TRP A 205 -26.67 18.45 -2.88
CA TRP A 205 -27.32 18.45 -1.59
C TRP A 205 -27.69 19.89 -1.24
#